data_AF-A0A532U8S9-F1
#
_entry.id   AF-A0A532U8S9-F1
#
_cell.length_a   1.000
_cell.length_b   1.000
_cell.length_c   1.000
_cell.angle_alpha   90.00
_cell.angle_beta   90.00
_cell.angle_gamma   90.00
#
_symmetry.space_group_name_H-M   'P 1'
#
loop_
_entity.id
_entity.type
_entity.pdbx_description
1 polymer ?
#
loop_
_entity_poly.entity_id
_entity_poly.type
_entity_poly.pdbx_seq_one_letter_code
_entity_poly.pdbx_strand_id
1 'polypeptide(L)'
;MQKLFQGMAKTDYQDVLRTIGHYADQHGFTGIRLMETEDGLILQGKVGTGEARGEKRTETYLLTVQDVRDLMREAYTRRGTRL
;
A
#
# COMPACT_ATOMS: atom_id res chain seq x y z
N MET A 1 -14.41 15.90 7.46
CA MET A 1 -13.92 14.52 7.43
C MET A 1 -14.55 13.77 6.26
N GLN A 2 -14.04 14.01 5.04
CA GLN A 2 -14.38 13.15 3.91
C GLN A 2 -13.42 11.98 3.90
N LYS A 3 -13.95 10.75 3.76
CA LYS A 3 -13.10 9.55 3.68
C LYS A 3 -12.51 9.48 2.28
N LEU A 4 -11.22 9.18 2.15
CA LEU A 4 -10.55 8.96 0.86
C LEU A 4 -11.33 7.97 -0.05
N PHE A 5 -12.05 7.05 0.58
CA PHE A 5 -12.81 5.97 -0.05
C PHE A 5 -14.32 6.23 -0.14
N GLN A 6 -14.81 7.45 0.11
CA GLN A 6 -16.25 7.74 0.17
C GLN A 6 -16.98 7.60 -1.20
N GLY A 7 -16.26 7.25 -2.27
CA GLY A 7 -16.81 6.87 -3.57
C GLY A 7 -16.24 5.56 -4.15
N MET A 8 -15.40 4.82 -3.41
CA MET A 8 -14.91 3.50 -3.84
C MET A 8 -15.92 2.43 -3.40
N ALA A 9 -16.32 1.56 -4.33
CA ALA A 9 -17.20 0.45 -3.97
C ALA A 9 -16.50 -0.41 -2.91
N LYS A 10 -17.26 -1.11 -2.06
CA LYS A 10 -16.69 -1.99 -1.02
C LYS A 10 -15.70 -3.03 -1.61
N THR A 11 -15.89 -3.38 -2.89
CA THR A 11 -14.99 -4.20 -3.70
C THR A 11 -13.64 -3.53 -3.96
N ASP A 12 -13.62 -2.25 -4.31
CA ASP A 12 -12.41 -1.49 -4.61
C ASP A 12 -11.52 -1.35 -3.37
N TYR A 13 -12.12 -1.20 -2.19
CA TYR A 13 -11.37 -1.09 -0.94
C TYR A 13 -10.54 -2.35 -0.64
N GLN A 14 -11.10 -3.53 -0.89
CA GLN A 14 -10.36 -4.78 -0.73
C GLN A 14 -9.21 -4.89 -1.74
N ASP A 15 -9.43 -4.43 -2.97
CA ASP A 15 -8.38 -4.43 -3.98
C ASP A 15 -7.26 -3.43 -3.66
N VAL A 16 -7.59 -2.27 -3.09
CA VAL A 16 -6.60 -1.31 -2.57
C VAL A 16 -5.74 -1.95 -1.49
N LEU A 17 -6.35 -2.59 -0.50
CA LEU A 17 -5.60 -3.27 0.57
C LEU A 17 -4.74 -4.43 0.02
N ARG A 18 -5.25 -5.21 -0.93
CA ARG A 18 -4.46 -6.28 -1.59
C ARG A 18 -3.28 -5.71 -2.35
N THR A 19 -3.47 -4.61 -3.06
CA THR A 19 -2.43 -3.94 -3.84
C THR A 19 -1.34 -3.38 -2.93
N ILE A 20 -1.72 -2.74 -1.83
CA ILE A 20 -0.78 -2.23 -0.83
C ILE A 20 -0.05 -3.37 -0.13
N GLY A 21 -0.75 -4.45 0.21
CA GLY A 21 -0.14 -5.65 0.79
C GLY A 21 0.91 -6.24 -0.15
N HIS A 22 0.57 -6.39 -1.44
CA HIS A 22 1.52 -6.85 -2.46
C HIS A 22 2.74 -5.93 -2.57
N TYR A 23 2.54 -4.61 -2.61
CA TYR A 23 3.64 -3.65 -2.61
C TYR A 23 4.53 -3.81 -1.37
N ALA A 24 3.91 -3.94 -0.19
CA ALA A 24 4.61 -4.09 1.07
C ALA A 24 5.43 -5.40 1.13
N ASP A 25 4.88 -6.50 0.63
CA ASP A 25 5.58 -7.79 0.53
C ASP A 25 6.79 -7.71 -0.42
N GLN A 26 6.63 -7.08 -1.58
CA GLN A 26 7.71 -6.91 -2.57
C GLN A 26 8.90 -6.10 -2.01
N HIS A 27 8.64 -5.18 -1.08
CA HIS A 27 9.64 -4.32 -0.48
C HIS A 27 10.07 -4.79 0.93
N GLY A 28 9.60 -5.96 1.39
CA GLY A 28 10.02 -6.55 2.65
C GLY A 28 9.53 -5.83 3.90
N PHE A 29 8.42 -5.09 3.81
CA PHE A 29 7.81 -4.44 4.96
C PHE A 29 7.26 -5.47 5.95
N THR A 30 7.46 -5.21 7.24
CA THR A 30 6.92 -6.02 8.34
C THR A 30 6.33 -5.13 9.43
N GLY A 31 5.38 -5.63 10.22
CA GLY A 31 4.74 -4.82 11.27
C GLY A 31 4.03 -3.58 10.72
N ILE A 32 3.24 -3.79 9.66
CA ILE A 32 2.61 -2.73 8.88
C ILE A 32 1.47 -2.06 9.65
N ARG A 33 1.37 -0.74 9.50
CA ARG A 33 0.24 0.09 9.92
C ARG A 33 -0.22 0.93 8.73
N LEU A 34 -1.54 0.95 8.52
CA LEU A 34 -2.20 1.79 7.54
C LEU A 34 -3.10 2.80 8.24
N MET A 35 -3.04 4.06 7.82
CA MET A 35 -3.95 5.11 8.28
C MET A 35 -4.52 5.87 7.09
N GLU A 36 -5.83 6.05 7.05
CA GLU A 36 -6.47 6.91 6.06
C GLU A 36 -6.37 8.37 6.50
N THR A 37 -6.00 9.24 5.56
CA THR A 37 -6.01 10.69 5.74
C THR A 37 -6.86 11.34 4.65
N GLU A 38 -6.97 12.66 4.65
CA GLU A 38 -7.65 13.39 3.56
C GLU A 38 -6.79 13.42 2.28
N ASP A 39 -5.46 13.32 2.43
CA ASP A 39 -4.50 13.39 1.31
C ASP A 39 -4.19 12.01 0.70
N GLY A 40 -4.47 10.92 1.42
CA GLY A 40 -4.11 9.58 0.98
C GLY A 40 -4.18 8.51 2.06
N LEU A 41 -3.22 7.60 1.97
CA LEU A 41 -2.97 6.51 2.91
C LEU A 41 -1.55 6.62 3.44
N ILE A 42 -1.41 6.69 4.76
CA ILE A 42 -0.10 6.55 5.39
C ILE A 42 0.20 5.06 5.54
N LEU A 43 1.28 4.60 4.90
CA LEU A 43 1.88 3.28 5.09
C LEU A 43 3.10 3.42 5.99
N GLN A 44 3.01 2.85 7.20
CA GLN A 44 4.14 2.73 8.11
C GLN A 44 4.51 1.27 8.27
N GLY A 45 5.80 0.95 8.27
CA GLY A 45 6.26 -0.41 8.53
C GLY A 45 7.75 -0.48 8.76
N LYS A 46 8.22 -1.67 9.12
CA LYS A 46 9.62 -1.97 9.37
C LYS A 46 10.24 -2.67 8.16
N VAL A 47 11.27 -2.09 7.58
CA VAL A 47 12.06 -2.67 6.49
C VAL A 47 13.47 -3.00 6.97
N GLY A 48 14.03 -4.09 6.46
CA GLY A 48 15.40 -4.48 6.78
C GLY A 48 16.40 -3.59 6.05
N THR A 49 17.45 -3.14 6.73
CA THR A 49 18.47 -2.25 6.13
C THR A 49 19.51 -2.98 5.27
N GLY A 50 19.36 -4.30 5.05
CA GLY A 50 20.34 -5.11 4.32
C GLY A 50 21.65 -5.35 5.10
N GLU A 51 21.80 -4.78 6.30
CA GLU A 51 22.97 -4.97 7.14
C GLU A 51 22.92 -6.32 7.87
N ALA A 52 24.08 -6.98 7.97
CA ALA A 52 24.25 -8.33 8.51
C ALA A 52 23.74 -8.55 9.96
N ARG A 53 23.35 -7.48 10.66
CA ARG A 53 22.81 -7.52 12.03
C ARG A 53 21.28 -7.52 12.14
N GLY A 54 20.56 -7.48 11.02
CA GLY A 54 19.10 -7.59 11.05
C GLY A 54 18.39 -6.38 11.66
N GLU A 55 19.03 -5.21 11.61
CA GLU A 55 18.41 -3.96 12.03
C GLU A 55 17.23 -3.64 11.11
N LYS A 56 16.07 -3.37 11.72
CA LYS A 56 14.87 -2.98 10.99
C LYS A 56 14.58 -1.52 11.27
N ARG A 57 14.55 -0.70 10.22
CA ARG A 57 14.18 0.71 10.32
C ARG A 57 12.68 0.85 10.15
N THR A 58 12.06 1.66 11.00
CA THR A 58 10.68 2.10 10.78
C THR A 58 10.69 3.18 9.71
N GLU A 59 9.94 2.93 8.66
CA GLU A 59 9.72 3.87 7.57
C GLU A 59 8.24 4.23 7.48
N THR A 60 7.95 5.43 6.98
CA THR A 60 6.59 5.96 6.87
C THR A 60 6.47 6.69 5.54
N TYR A 61 5.47 6.30 4.77
CA TYR A 61 5.18 6.81 3.44
C TYR A 61 3.77 7.35 3.41
N LEU A 62 3.58 8.49 2.73
CA LEU A 62 2.27 8.92 2.29
C LEU A 62 2.05 8.42 0.87
N LEU A 63 1.10 7.51 0.70
CA LEU A 63 0.57 7.11 -0.59
C LEU A 63 -0.58 8.06 -0.92
N THR A 64 -0.35 9.00 -1.81
CA THR A 64 -1.41 9.94 -2.22
C THR A 64 -2.55 9.19 -2.92
N VAL A 65 -3.70 9.85 -3.08
CA VAL A 65 -4.81 9.31 -3.90
C VAL A 65 -4.33 8.86 -5.28
N GLN A 66 -3.42 9.61 -5.88
CA GLN A 66 -2.90 9.32 -7.21
C GLN A 66 -2.00 8.08 -7.20
N ASP A 67 -1.11 7.95 -6.22
CA ASP A 67 -0.25 6.77 -6.06
C ASP A 67 -1.07 5.49 -5.89
N VAL A 68 -2.13 5.56 -5.07
CA VAL A 68 -3.04 4.42 -4.87
C VAL A 68 -3.74 4.03 -6.17
N ARG A 69 -4.19 5.00 -6.97
CA ARG A 69 -4.80 4.74 -8.28
C ARG A 69 -3.81 4.11 -9.26
N ASP A 70 -2.56 4.54 -9.23
CA ASP A 70 -1.51 4.04 -10.11
C ASP A 70 -1.13 2.60 -9.75
N LEU A 71 -0.93 2.34 -8.46
CA LEU A 71 -0.71 0.99 -7.94
C LEU A 71 -1.87 0.04 -8.30
N MET A 72 -3.11 0.51 -8.20
CA MET A 72 -4.30 -0.27 -8.57
C MET A 72 -4.33 -0.58 -10.07
N ARG A 73 -4.03 0.39 -10.94
CA ARG A 73 -3.96 0.17 -12.39
C ARG A 73 -2.88 -0.85 -12.75
N GLU A 74 -1.73 -0.80 -12.10
CA GLU A 74 -0.68 -1.82 -12.28
C GLU A 74 -1.16 -3.20 -11.82
N ALA A 75 -1.82 -3.29 -10.67
CA ALA A 75 -2.34 -4.53 -10.15
C ALA A 75 -3.40 -5.16 -11.08
N TYR A 76 -4.30 -4.35 -11.65
CA TYR A 76 -5.29 -4.82 -12.63
C TYR A 76 -4.64 -5.28 -13.94
N THR A 77 -3.64 -4.55 -14.45
CA THR A 77 -2.90 -4.95 -15.66
C THR A 77 -2.22 -6.31 -15.46
N ARG A 78 -1.61 -6.55 -14.29
CA ARG A 78 -0.98 -7.83 -13.95
C ARG A 78 -2.00 -8.99 -13.86
N ARG A 79 -3.22 -8.72 -13.36
CA ARG A 79 -4.30 -9.73 -13.29
C ARG A 79 -4.93 -10.01 -14.67
N GLY A 80 -4.97 -9.03 -15.56
CA GLY A 80 -5.46 -9.17 -16.93
C GLY A 80 -4.60 -10.06 -17.83
N THR A 81 -3.39 -10.43 -17.42
CA THR A 81 -2.49 -11.36 -18.14
C THR A 81 -2.70 -12.83 -17.74
N ARG A 82 -3.75 -13.15 -16.97
CA ARG A 82 -4.13 -14.54 -16.68
C ARG A 82 -5.48 -14.87 -17.32
N LEU A 83 -5.48 -15.00 -18.64
CA LEU A 83 -6.45 -15.80 -19.41
C LEU A 83 -5.67 -16.68 -20.40
#